data_AF-A0A9P4K8K6-F1
#
_entry.id   AF-A0A9P4K8K6-F1
#
_cell.length_a   1.000
_cell.length_b   1.000
_cell.length_c   1.000
_cell.angle_alpha   90.00
_cell.angle_beta   90.00
_cell.angle_gamma   90.00
#
_symmetry.space_group_name_H-M   'P 1'
#
loop_
_entity.id
_entity.type
_entity.pdbx_description
1 polymer ?
#
loop_
_entity_poly.entity_id
_entity_poly.type
_entity_poly.pdbx_seq_one_letter_code
_entity_poly.pdbx_strand_id
1 'polypeptide(L)' 'LKIDSHPIEIRASLFNAIHTLRSTNTSRLMWIDAIRINQGNWDKKGYQVSIMGQIYKTTENVVVYL' A
#
# COMPACT_ATOMS: atom_id res chain seq x y z
N LEU A 1 -4.99 -10.74 -4.49
CA LEU A 1 -5.48 -9.34 -4.61
C LEU A 1 -5.55 -9.00 -6.11
N LYS A 2 -6.37 -8.02 -6.55
CA LYS A 2 -6.38 -7.58 -7.95
C LYS A 2 -6.13 -6.07 -8.04
N ILE A 3 -5.38 -5.64 -9.05
CA ILE A 3 -5.17 -4.23 -9.41
C ILE A 3 -5.57 -4.09 -10.87
N ASP A 4 -6.44 -3.13 -11.18
CA ASP A 4 -6.96 -2.90 -12.54
C ASP A 4 -7.44 -4.21 -13.20
N SER A 5 -8.16 -5.03 -12.43
CA SER A 5 -8.66 -6.37 -12.80
C SER A 5 -7.62 -7.48 -12.98
N HIS A 6 -6.32 -7.19 -12.84
CA HIS A 6 -5.25 -8.18 -12.94
C HIS A 6 -4.91 -8.77 -11.56
N PRO A 7 -4.85 -10.11 -11.42
CA PRO A 7 -4.41 -10.72 -10.19
C PRO A 7 -2.94 -10.39 -9.92
N ILE A 8 -2.63 -10.10 -8.67
CA ILE A 8 -1.27 -9.87 -8.20
C ILE A 8 -0.94 -10.81 -7.05
N GLU A 9 0.30 -11.27 -7.04
CA GLU A 9 0.90 -11.96 -5.91
C GLU A 9 1.38 -10.94 -4.89
N ILE A 10 1.12 -11.23 -3.62
CA ILE A 10 1.53 -10.39 -2.49
C ILE A 10 2.17 -11.27 -1.43
N ARG A 11 3.03 -10.67 -0.61
CA ARG A 11 3.62 -11.35 0.55
C ARG A 11 2.55 -11.67 1.60
N ALA A 12 2.77 -12.72 2.37
CA ALA A 12 1.88 -13.14 3.45
C ALA A 12 1.65 -12.04 4.50
N SER A 13 2.70 -11.28 4.84
CA SER A 13 2.58 -10.14 5.76
C SER A 13 1.60 -9.08 5.26
N LEU A 14 1.64 -8.75 3.97
CA LEU A 14 0.70 -7.81 3.36
C LEU A 14 -0.72 -8.37 3.34
N PHE A 15 -0.89 -9.66 3.04
CA PHE A 15 -2.20 -10.30 3.09
C PHE A 15 -2.81 -10.20 4.50
N ASN A 16 -2.04 -10.53 5.53
CA ASN A 16 -2.48 -10.47 6.92
C ASN A 16 -2.79 -9.02 7.33
N ALA A 17 -1.94 -8.06 6.97
CA ALA A 17 -2.16 -6.64 7.23
C ALA A 17 -3.49 -6.15 6.66
N ILE A 18 -3.75 -6.43 5.38
CA ILE A 18 -5.02 -6.05 4.73
C ILE A 18 -6.19 -6.73 5.43
N HIS A 19 -6.07 -8.01 5.76
CA HIS A 19 -7.14 -8.75 6.42
C HIS A 19 -7.49 -8.18 7.81
N THR A 20 -6.47 -7.84 8.61
CA THR A 20 -6.63 -7.26 9.95
C THR A 20 -7.15 -5.82 9.92
N LEU A 21 -6.66 -5.00 8.99
CA LEU A 21 -7.04 -3.58 8.89
C LEU A 21 -8.40 -3.37 8.20
N ARG A 22 -8.91 -4.38 7.51
CA ARG A 22 -10.22 -4.33 6.88
C ARG A 22 -11.31 -4.24 7.94
N SER A 23 -12.16 -3.21 7.85
CA SER A 23 -13.42 -3.18 8.59
C SER A 23 -14.49 -3.95 7.83
N THR A 24 -15.30 -4.74 8.54
CA THR A 24 -16.45 -5.45 7.93
C THR A 24 -17.60 -4.52 7.57
N ASN A 25 -17.68 -3.36 8.25
CA ASN A 25 -18.85 -2.49 8.20
C ASN A 25 -18.61 -1.23 7.37
N THR A 26 -17.34 -0.89 7.07
CA THR A 26 -16.97 0.33 6.37
C THR A 26 -15.90 0.08 5.33
N SER A 27 -16.05 0.69 4.16
CA SER A 27 -14.99 0.73 3.17
C SER A 27 -13.87 1.65 3.68
N ARG A 28 -12.62 1.22 3.55
CA ARG A 28 -11.44 1.99 3.94
C ARG A 28 -10.55 2.20 2.73
N LEU A 29 -10.19 3.46 2.47
CA LEU A 29 -9.16 3.79 1.50
C LEU A 29 -7.80 3.69 2.19
N MET A 30 -6.95 2.77 1.73
CA MET A 30 -5.62 2.56 2.28
C MET A 30 -4.58 2.70 1.17
N TRP A 31 -3.51 3.43 1.47
CA TRP A 31 -2.33 3.45 0.63
C TRP A 31 -1.33 2.39 1.11
N ILE A 32 -0.78 1.61 0.18
CA ILE A 32 0.09 0.46 0.47
C ILE A 32 1.39 0.61 -0.33
N ASP A 33 2.48 0.94 0.35
CA ASP A 33 3.83 1.05 -0.23
C ASP A 33 4.38 -0.29 -0.70
N ALA A 34 4.07 -1.37 0.02
CA ALA A 34 4.52 -2.73 -0.26
C ALA A 34 4.09 -3.28 -1.63
N ILE A 35 3.09 -2.68 -2.28
CA ILE A 35 2.66 -3.03 -3.65
C ILE A 35 3.52 -2.32 -4.70
N ARG A 36 3.98 -1.09 -4.44
CA ARG A 36 4.59 -0.21 -5.45
C ARG A 36 6.11 -0.35 -5.52
N ILE A 37 6.76 -0.63 -4.39
CA ILE A 37 8.22 -0.75 -4.31
C ILE A 37 8.77 -1.91 -5.16
N ASN A 38 7.94 -2.91 -5.48
CA ASN A 38 8.39 -4.11 -6.19
C ASN A 38 8.24 -4.05 -7.73
N GLN A 39 7.89 -2.90 -8.33
CA GLN A 39 7.65 -2.78 -9.78
C GLN A 39 8.91 -2.45 -10.63
N GLY A 40 10.10 -2.82 -10.16
CA GLY A 40 11.32 -2.89 -11.00
C GLY A 40 11.87 -1.59 -11.62
N ASN A 41 11.23 -0.43 -11.41
CA ASN A 41 11.60 0.82 -12.07
C ASN A 41 12.26 1.81 -11.09
N TRP A 42 13.59 1.70 -10.96
CA TRP A 42 14.40 2.41 -9.98
C TRP A 42 14.58 3.91 -10.29
N ASP A 43 14.44 4.32 -11.55
CA ASP A 43 14.62 5.71 -11.99
C ASP A 43 13.54 6.67 -11.46
N LYS A 44 12.39 6.14 -11.01
CA LYS A 44 11.26 6.94 -10.48
C LYS A 44 11.27 7.10 -8.96
N LYS A 45 12.32 6.67 -8.28
CA LYS A 45 12.40 6.69 -6.79
C LYS A 45 12.23 8.08 -6.20
N GLY A 46 12.91 9.10 -6.72
CA GLY A 46 12.82 10.47 -6.18
C GLY A 46 11.39 11.02 -6.20
N TYR A 47 10.69 10.79 -7.32
CA TYR A 47 9.29 11.17 -7.47
C TYR A 47 8.37 10.39 -6.52
N GLN A 48 8.57 9.07 -6.40
CA GLN A 48 7.80 8.25 -5.48
C GLN A 48 8.01 8.67 -4.02
N VAL A 49 9.25 8.91 -3.59
CA VAL A 49 9.58 9.39 -2.23
C VAL A 49 8.93 10.74 -1.94
N SER A 50 8.93 11.66 -2.91
CA SER A 50 8.22 12.94 -2.76
C SER A 50 6.71 12.75 -2.54
N ILE A 51 6.08 11.84 -3.30
CA ILE A 51 4.66 11.50 -3.12
C ILE A 51 4.41 10.85 -1.76
N MET A 52 5.29 9.93 -1.32
CA MET A 52 5.18 9.31 0.01
C MET A 52 5.15 10.36 1.12
N GLY A 53 6.02 11.37 1.03
CA GLY A 53 6.03 12.47 1.98
C GLY A 53 4.70 13.23 2.04
N GLN A 54 4.03 13.42 0.90
CA GLN A 54 2.70 14.04 0.87
C GLN A 54 1.63 13.13 1.47
N ILE A 55 1.64 11.84 1.12
CA ILE A 55 0.67 10.87 1.64
C ILE A 55 0.78 10.76 3.16
N TYR A 56 1.98 10.62 3.70
CA TYR A 56 2.16 10.54 5.15
C TYR A 56 1.69 11.80 5.88
N LYS A 57 1.84 12.98 5.27
CA LYS A 57 1.34 14.25 5.83
C LYS A 57 -0.19 14.34 5.82
N THR A 58 -0.86 13.73 4.84
CA THR A 58 -2.31 13.86 4.65
C THR A 58 -3.11 12.65 5.14
N THR A 59 -2.44 11.60 5.64
CA THR A 59 -3.10 10.38 6.09
C THR A 59 -3.49 10.52 7.56
N GLU A 60 -4.72 10.13 7.89
CA GLU A 60 -5.24 10.16 9.27
C GLU A 60 -4.50 9.20 10.21
N ASN A 61 -4.16 8.01 9.71
CA ASN A 61 -3.47 6.97 10.48
C ASN A 61 -2.41 6.26 9.63
N VAL A 62 -1.20 6.12 10.18
CA VAL A 62 -0.11 5.36 9.56
C VAL A 62 0.11 4.07 10.35
N VAL A 63 0.09 2.93 9.66
CA VAL A 63 0.26 1.61 10.28
C VAL A 63 1.52 0.94 9.71
N VAL A 64 2.35 0.40 10.60
CA VAL A 64 3.49 -0.44 10.25
C VAL A 64 3.16 -1.89 10.62
N TYR A 65 3.38 -2.81 9.68
CA TYR A 65 3.07 -4.23 9.83
C TYR A 65 4.29 -5.06 9.45
N LEU A 66 4.69 -6.00 10.33
CA LEU A 66 5.90 -6.82 10.23
C LEU A 66 5.54 -8.29 10.00
#